data_AF-A0A942PN00-F1
#
_entry.id   AF-A0A942PN00-F1
#
_cell.length_a   1.000
_cell.length_b   1.000
_cell.length_c   1.000
_cell.angle_alpha   90.00
_cell.angle_beta   90.00
_cell.angle_gamma   90.00
#
_symmetry.space_group_name_H-M   'P 1'
#
loop_
_entity.id
_entity.type
_entity.pdbx_description
1 polymer ?
#
loop_
_entity_poly.entity_id
_entity_poly.type
_entity_poly.pdbx_seq_one_letter_code
_entity_poly.pdbx_strand_id
1 'polypeptide(L)'
;MNIPSLAVALAGALSPANFVFGADAPLYKDGVLTIPTVNTPEQVGKYQDVTFKLTEQGNWQLSSFKAIGTVTENSGLGLAPIVNVDVVKTNTFPVQVLLRVSGSFGDGCPHMGQINQRLENNRF
;
A
#
# COMPACT_ATOMS: atom_id res chain seq x y z
N MET A 1 -62.84 -1.17 -16.97
CA MET A 1 -62.13 0.01 -17.47
C MET A 1 -60.76 0.00 -16.82
N ASN A 2 -59.70 -0.17 -17.64
CA ASN A 2 -58.31 -0.34 -17.24
C ASN A 2 -57.74 0.89 -16.51
N ILE A 3 -56.84 0.66 -15.54
CA ILE A 3 -55.42 1.10 -15.45
C ILE A 3 -54.85 0.54 -14.13
N PRO A 4 -53.77 -0.27 -14.12
CA PRO A 4 -52.93 -0.42 -12.95
C PRO A 4 -51.83 0.66 -13.00
N SER A 5 -51.67 1.48 -11.96
CA SER A 5 -50.55 2.41 -11.87
C SER A 5 -49.60 1.97 -10.75
N LEU A 6 -48.33 1.85 -11.15
CA LEU A 6 -47.15 1.49 -10.36
C LEU A 6 -47.01 2.35 -9.09
N ALA A 7 -46.50 1.75 -8.00
CA ALA A 7 -45.51 2.43 -7.17
C ALA A 7 -44.60 1.45 -6.41
N VAL A 8 -43.41 1.25 -6.99
CA VAL A 8 -42.09 1.26 -6.33
C VAL A 8 -41.85 0.24 -5.20
N ALA A 9 -41.23 -0.88 -5.55
CA ALA A 9 -40.41 -1.64 -4.61
C ALA A 9 -39.05 -0.92 -4.46
N LEU A 10 -38.79 -0.33 -3.30
CA LEU A 10 -37.44 0.10 -2.91
C LEU A 10 -36.62 -1.16 -2.61
N ALA A 11 -35.96 -1.71 -3.63
CA ALA A 11 -34.90 -2.69 -3.41
C ALA A 11 -33.68 -1.92 -2.87
N GLY A 12 -33.60 -1.81 -1.54
CA GLY A 12 -32.42 -1.31 -0.85
C GLY A 12 -31.25 -2.23 -1.15
N ALA A 13 -30.36 -1.80 -2.04
CA ALA A 13 -29.11 -2.46 -2.31
C ALA A 13 -28.26 -2.43 -1.03
N LEU A 14 -28.28 -3.52 -0.27
CA LEU A 14 -27.22 -3.84 0.68
C LEU A 14 -26.00 -4.21 -0.16
N SER A 15 -25.27 -3.20 -0.64
CA SER A 15 -23.91 -3.43 -1.12
C SER A 15 -23.11 -3.95 0.07
N PRO A 16 -22.56 -5.18 0.04
CA PRO A 16 -21.56 -5.54 1.02
C PRO A 16 -20.43 -4.52 0.85
N ALA A 17 -20.21 -3.71 1.89
CA ALA A 17 -19.02 -2.91 1.99
C ALA A 17 -17.85 -3.89 2.07
N ASN A 18 -17.27 -4.20 0.91
CA ASN A 18 -15.96 -4.81 0.85
C ASN A 18 -15.00 -3.75 1.38
N PHE A 19 -14.82 -3.71 2.70
CA PHE A 19 -13.70 -3.01 3.28
C PHE A 19 -12.45 -3.79 2.86
N VAL A 20 -11.88 -3.39 1.72
CA VAL A 20 -10.49 -3.71 1.40
C VAL A 20 -9.66 -2.89 2.39
N PHE A 21 -9.32 -3.49 3.52
CA PHE A 21 -8.22 -2.99 4.33
C PHE A 21 -6.97 -3.12 3.45
N GLY A 22 -6.32 -1.99 3.17
CA GLY A 22 -5.03 -1.97 2.48
C GLY A 22 -4.08 -2.97 3.13
N ALA A 23 -3.21 -3.56 2.31
CA ALA A 23 -2.27 -4.62 2.68
C ALA A 23 -1.15 -4.16 3.64
N ASP A 24 -1.47 -3.35 4.64
CA ASP A 24 -0.53 -2.59 5.47
C ASP A 24 -0.40 -3.16 6.89
N ALA A 25 -1.16 -4.20 7.25
CA ALA A 25 -1.08 -4.87 8.55
C ALA A 25 -0.43 -6.27 8.42
N PRO A 26 0.34 -6.73 9.44
CA PRO A 26 0.77 -8.10 9.52
C PRO A 26 -0.43 -9.07 9.51
N LEU A 27 -0.32 -10.15 8.73
CA LEU A 27 -1.35 -11.16 8.60
C LEU A 27 -0.77 -12.52 8.96
N TYR A 28 -1.44 -13.24 9.87
CA TYR A 28 -1.16 -14.64 10.15
C TYR A 28 -2.35 -15.51 9.75
N LYS A 29 -2.12 -16.45 8.84
CA LYS A 29 -3.14 -17.38 8.35
C LYS A 29 -2.50 -18.69 7.91
N ASP A 30 -3.12 -19.82 8.25
CA ASP A 30 -2.73 -21.16 7.80
C ASP A 30 -1.24 -21.49 8.04
N GLY A 31 -0.69 -21.06 9.18
CA GLY A 31 0.72 -21.31 9.53
C GLY A 31 1.73 -20.37 8.87
N VAL A 32 1.25 -19.35 8.15
CA VAL A 32 2.07 -18.38 7.42
C VAL A 32 1.85 -16.98 7.99
N LEU A 33 2.94 -16.31 8.37
CA LEU A 33 2.97 -14.92 8.80
C LEU A 33 3.54 -14.07 7.66
N THR A 34 2.75 -13.12 7.18
CA THR A 34 3.18 -12.11 6.21
C THR A 34 3.27 -10.76 6.90
N ILE A 35 4.43 -10.12 6.79
CA ILE A 35 4.71 -8.78 7.31
C ILE A 35 4.95 -7.86 6.11
N PRO A 36 4.07 -6.88 5.85
CA PRO A 36 4.18 -6.02 4.68
C PRO A 36 5.48 -5.21 4.60
N THR A 37 5.96 -4.70 5.74
CA THR A 37 7.20 -3.92 5.82
C THR A 37 7.96 -4.22 7.10
N VAL A 38 9.28 -4.31 7.03
CA VAL A 38 10.15 -4.42 8.19
C VAL A 38 11.11 -3.23 8.19
N ASN A 39 10.94 -2.39 9.22
CA ASN A 39 11.73 -1.17 9.41
C ASN A 39 12.72 -1.40 10.56
N THR A 40 14.01 -1.11 10.32
CA THR A 40 14.98 -0.86 11.39
C THR A 40 15.32 0.64 11.42
N PRO A 41 15.84 1.18 12.53
CA PRO A 41 16.23 2.59 12.60
C PRO A 41 17.18 3.01 11.48
N GLU A 42 18.06 2.10 11.04
CA GLU A 42 19.07 2.35 10.02
C GLU A 42 18.57 2.03 8.60
N GLN A 43 17.50 1.22 8.46
CA GLN A 43 17.10 0.60 7.20
C GLN A 43 15.58 0.56 7.04
N VAL A 44 14.98 1.75 7.00
CA VAL A 44 13.54 1.94 6.77
C VAL A 44 13.13 1.41 5.39
N GLY A 45 12.14 0.53 5.36
CA GLY A 45 11.52 -0.01 4.14
C GLY A 45 12.39 -0.96 3.34
N LYS A 46 13.56 -1.35 3.88
CA LYS A 46 14.55 -2.19 3.17
C LYS A 46 13.99 -3.56 2.81
N TYR A 47 13.16 -4.13 3.67
CA TYR A 47 12.54 -5.44 3.47
C TYR A 47 11.03 -5.28 3.42
N GLN A 48 10.40 -5.85 2.39
CA GLN A 48 8.95 -5.84 2.19
C GLN A 48 8.46 -7.25 1.84
N ASP A 49 7.15 -7.47 2.00
CA ASP A 49 6.50 -8.75 1.73
C ASP A 49 7.19 -9.95 2.39
N VAL A 50 7.64 -9.75 3.64
CA VAL A 50 8.40 -10.75 4.38
C VAL A 50 7.44 -11.85 4.83
N THR A 51 7.74 -13.08 4.47
CA THR A 51 6.89 -14.23 4.78
C THR A 51 7.65 -15.24 5.63
N PHE A 52 7.06 -15.64 6.74
CA PHE A 52 7.55 -16.70 7.61
C PHE A 52 6.56 -17.85 7.66
N LYS A 53 7.07 -19.09 7.65
CA LYS A 53 6.27 -20.29 7.85
C LYS A 53 6.62 -20.91 9.19
N LEU A 54 5.60 -21.29 9.96
CA LEU A 54 5.80 -22.05 11.19
C LEU A 54 6.09 -23.51 10.82
N THR A 55 7.21 -24.06 11.30
CA THR A 55 7.55 -25.46 11.09
C THR A 55 6.78 -26.35 12.06
N GLU A 56 6.73 -27.66 11.77
CA GLU A 56 6.10 -28.65 12.67
C GLU A 56 6.77 -28.71 14.05
N GLN A 57 8.05 -28.32 14.14
CA GLN A 57 8.78 -28.20 15.41
C GLN A 57 8.52 -26.87 16.14
N GLY A 58 7.62 -26.02 15.63
CA GLY A 58 7.29 -24.73 16.24
C GLY A 58 8.30 -23.61 15.97
N ASN A 59 9.22 -23.78 15.02
CA ASN A 59 10.20 -22.75 14.66
C ASN A 59 9.66 -21.87 13.53
N TRP A 60 10.04 -20.59 13.50
CA TRP A 60 9.75 -19.72 12.37
C TRP A 60 10.86 -19.81 11.32
N GLN A 61 10.47 -20.11 10.09
CA GLN A 61 11.38 -20.16 8.95
C GLN A 61 11.03 -19.05 7.96
N LEU A 62 12.01 -18.21 7.61
CA LEU A 62 11.86 -17.20 6.55
C LEU A 62 11.69 -17.92 5.21
N SER A 63 10.55 -17.73 4.54
CA SER A 63 10.25 -18.36 3.26
C SER A 63 10.52 -17.44 2.07
N SER A 64 10.24 -16.14 2.21
CA SER A 64 10.43 -15.16 1.13
C SER A 64 10.48 -13.74 1.67
N PHE A 65 11.10 -12.84 0.90
CA PHE A 65 11.10 -11.39 1.13
C PHE A 65 11.46 -10.68 -0.18
N LYS A 66 11.11 -9.40 -0.28
CA LYS A 66 11.66 -8.46 -1.26
C LYS A 66 12.62 -7.50 -0.56
N ALA A 67 13.70 -7.13 -1.22
CA ALA A 67 14.66 -6.20 -0.65
C ALA A 67 15.11 -5.10 -1.63
N ILE A 68 15.36 -3.92 -1.07
CA ILE A 68 15.89 -2.77 -1.80
C ILE A 68 17.32 -3.07 -2.29
N GLY A 69 17.58 -2.78 -3.56
CA GLY A 69 18.90 -2.92 -4.17
C GLY A 69 19.29 -4.33 -4.59
N THR A 70 18.38 -5.31 -4.44
CA THR A 70 18.56 -6.69 -4.92
C THR A 70 17.74 -6.89 -6.18
N VAL A 71 18.23 -6.46 -7.34
CA VAL A 71 17.51 -6.68 -8.60
C VAL A 71 17.67 -8.14 -9.03
N THR A 72 16.76 -9.00 -8.62
CA THR A 72 16.53 -10.31 -9.26
C THR A 72 15.27 -10.21 -10.11
N GLU A 73 15.19 -11.04 -11.15
CA GLU A 73 14.18 -10.98 -12.22
C GLU A 73 12.72 -10.92 -11.72
N ASN A 74 12.43 -11.32 -10.47
CA ASN A 74 11.09 -11.30 -9.89
C ASN A 74 11.02 -10.94 -8.38
N SER A 75 12.06 -10.36 -7.76
CA SER A 75 12.07 -10.13 -6.28
C SER A 75 12.79 -8.88 -5.79
N GLY A 76 13.21 -8.01 -6.70
CA GLY A 76 13.89 -6.76 -6.34
C GLY A 76 12.96 -5.59 -6.13
N LEU A 77 13.25 -4.81 -5.09
CA LEU A 77 12.73 -3.44 -4.97
C LEU A 77 13.76 -2.48 -5.58
N GLY A 78 13.34 -1.76 -6.61
CA GLY A 78 14.06 -0.58 -7.07
C GLY A 78 13.79 0.58 -6.11
N LEU A 79 14.81 1.36 -5.78
CA LEU A 79 14.56 2.71 -5.30
C LEU A 79 13.96 3.49 -6.46
N ALA A 80 12.88 4.25 -6.21
CA ALA A 80 12.46 5.28 -7.14
C ALA A 80 13.49 6.44 -7.03
N PRO A 81 14.36 6.68 -8.02
CA PRO A 81 15.26 7.82 -7.98
C PRO A 81 14.43 9.10 -8.01
N ILE A 82 14.28 9.74 -6.85
CA ILE A 82 13.78 11.11 -6.76
C ILE A 82 14.89 12.01 -7.31
N VAL A 83 14.58 12.70 -8.40
CA VAL A 83 15.49 13.63 -9.07
C VAL A 83 15.32 15.03 -8.52
N ASN A 84 14.07 15.44 -8.25
CA ASN A 84 13.79 16.77 -7.71
C ASN A 84 12.58 16.78 -6.77
N VAL A 85 12.59 17.71 -5.80
CA VAL A 85 11.47 18.02 -4.92
C VAL A 85 11.28 19.53 -4.88
N ASP A 86 10.20 20.00 -5.50
CA ASP A 86 9.83 21.42 -5.49
C ASP A 86 8.69 21.68 -4.51
N VAL A 87 8.78 22.83 -3.83
CA VAL A 87 7.68 23.35 -3.00
C VAL A 87 6.91 24.37 -3.83
N VAL A 88 5.64 24.08 -4.09
CA VAL A 88 4.72 24.99 -4.79
C VAL A 88 3.79 25.60 -3.75
N LYS A 89 4.01 26.88 -3.43
CA LYS A 89 3.19 27.64 -2.48
C LYS A 89 2.20 28.52 -3.24
N THR A 90 0.92 28.47 -2.86
CA THR A 90 -0.05 29.44 -3.36
C THR A 90 0.10 30.77 -2.64
N ASN A 91 -0.05 31.87 -3.38
CA ASN A 91 0.07 33.23 -2.84
C ASN A 91 -1.29 33.80 -2.38
N THR A 92 -2.34 32.99 -2.40
CA THR A 92 -3.72 33.37 -2.10
C THR A 92 -4.22 32.63 -0.86
N PHE A 93 -5.21 33.22 -0.17
CA PHE A 93 -5.81 32.62 1.02
C PHE A 93 -6.97 31.67 0.65
N PRO A 94 -7.02 30.44 1.19
CA PRO A 94 -6.03 29.84 2.09
C PRO A 94 -4.74 29.44 1.36
N VAL A 95 -3.60 29.68 2.03
CA VAL A 95 -2.28 29.29 1.52
C VAL A 95 -2.19 27.76 1.52
N GLN A 96 -1.87 27.20 0.35
CA GLN A 96 -1.61 25.79 0.16
C GLN A 96 -0.13 25.60 -0.14
N VAL A 97 0.46 24.58 0.46
CA VAL A 97 1.84 24.15 0.21
C VAL A 97 1.76 22.77 -0.41
N LEU A 98 2.14 22.68 -1.68
CA LEU A 98 2.14 21.45 -2.46
C LEU A 98 3.58 21.00 -2.65
N LEU A 99 3.84 19.70 -2.51
CA LEU A 99 5.12 19.11 -2.87
C LEU A 99 5.00 18.50 -4.27
N ARG A 100 5.87 18.92 -5.18
CA ARG A 100 6.04 18.29 -6.49
C ARG A 100 7.32 17.48 -6.46
N VAL A 101 7.17 16.16 -6.50
CA VAL A 101 8.29 15.21 -6.58
C VAL A 101 8.40 14.75 -8.03
N SER A 102 9.59 14.84 -8.61
CA SER A 102 9.88 14.27 -9.93
C SER A 102 11.06 13.30 -9.84
N GLY A 103 11.06 12.31 -10.72
CA GLY A 103 12.02 11.21 -10.68
C GLY A 103 11.83 10.28 -11.87
N SER A 104 12.61 9.20 -11.89
CA SER A 104 12.35 8.07 -12.79
C SER A 104 11.68 6.96 -12.01
N PHE A 105 10.65 6.35 -12.60
CA PHE A 105 10.16 5.05 -12.14
C PHE A 105 11.06 3.97 -12.74
N GLY A 106 11.38 2.95 -11.97
CA GLY A 106 12.27 1.86 -12.40
C GLY A 106 11.63 0.94 -13.44
N ASP A 107 10.31 0.93 -13.48
CA ASP A 107 9.47 0.25 -14.46
C ASP A 107 8.81 1.27 -15.39
N GLY A 108 8.68 0.92 -16.68
CA GLY A 108 8.04 1.78 -17.70
C GLY A 108 6.56 2.07 -17.45
N CYS A 109 6.01 1.59 -16.32
CA CYS A 109 4.70 1.95 -15.82
C CYS A 109 4.87 2.86 -14.58
N PRO A 110 4.31 4.08 -14.56
CA PRO A 110 4.47 5.02 -13.46
C PRO A 110 3.57 4.65 -12.27
N HIS A 111 3.82 3.50 -11.65
CA HIS A 111 3.18 3.13 -10.40
C HIS A 111 4.13 3.49 -9.25
N MET A 112 3.62 4.20 -8.25
CA MET A 112 4.32 4.23 -6.97
C MET A 112 4.25 2.81 -6.39
N GLY A 113 5.41 2.28 -5.97
CA GLY A 113 5.47 1.04 -5.21
C GLY A 113 4.78 1.17 -3.85
N GLN A 114 4.99 0.19 -2.98
CA GLN A 114 4.41 0.19 -1.64
C GLN A 114 4.82 1.46 -0.87
N ILE A 115 3.82 2.15 -0.30
CA ILE A 115 4.04 3.33 0.53
C ILE A 115 4.32 2.84 1.95
N ASN A 116 5.53 3.09 2.46
CA ASN A 116 5.94 2.60 3.77
C ASN A 116 5.29 3.38 4.94
N GLN A 117 4.97 4.66 4.72
CA GLN A 117 4.32 5.52 5.72
C GLN A 117 3.38 6.50 5.03
N ARG A 118 2.22 6.70 5.63
CA ARG A 118 1.25 7.69 5.16
C ARG A 118 0.72 8.44 6.37
N LEU A 119 0.78 9.77 6.29
CA LEU A 119 0.09 10.61 7.26
C LEU A 119 -1.41 10.60 6.95
N GLU A 120 -2.21 9.90 7.76
CA GLU A 120 -3.67 9.94 7.73
C GLU A 120 -4.20 10.45 9.08
N ASN A 121 -5.12 11.41 9.05
CA ASN A 121 -5.73 11.99 10.27
C ASN A 121 -4.69 12.50 11.30
N ASN A 122 -3.61 13.15 10.83
CA ASN A 122 -2.49 13.63 11.64
C ASN A 122 -1.70 12.53 12.37
N ARG A 123 -1.70 11.30 11.85
CA ARG A 123 -0.91 10.18 12.37
C ARG A 123 -0.18 9.48 11.22
N PHE A 124 1.11 9.19 11.43
CA PHE A 124 1.92 8.36 10.53
C PHE A 124 1.66 6.88 10.78
#